data_AF-A0A355T8C9-F1
#
_entry.id   AF-A0A355T8C9-F1
#
_cell.length_a   1.000
_cell.length_b   1.000
_cell.length_c   1.000
_cell.angle_alpha   90.00
_cell.angle_beta   90.00
_cell.angle_gamma   90.00
#
_symmetry.space_group_name_H-M   'P 1'
#
loop_
_entity.id
_entity.type
_entity.pdbx_description
1 polymer ?
#
loop_
_entity_poly.entity_id
_entity_poly.type
_entity_poly.pdbx_seq_one_letter_code
_entity_poly.pdbx_strand_id
1 'polypeptide(L)'
;DLPAHDGLWDAAFATRHDLLARLAVVPMVLEARGLDVTPPMIDKLVRAGDEASAEILGIIYEDEKDHVAAGSRWFASEIAAQKLDATATFHELVRRYFKGDLKRPFNDAARTAAGLSAGLYEPLADTPKSS
;
A
#
# COMPACT_ATOMS: atom_id res chain seq x y z
N ASP A 1 7.00 8.28 -19.73
CA ASP A 1 6.85 7.40 -18.56
C ASP A 1 5.40 7.24 -18.17
N LEU A 2 5.02 6.04 -17.75
CA LEU A 2 3.68 5.78 -17.20
C LEU A 2 3.65 6.35 -15.76
N PRO A 3 2.64 7.16 -15.39
CA PRO A 3 2.57 7.88 -14.11
C PRO A 3 2.66 7.01 -12.83
N ALA A 4 2.52 5.68 -12.96
CA ALA A 4 2.54 4.74 -11.84
C ALA A 4 3.95 4.51 -11.26
N HIS A 5 5.01 4.62 -12.07
CA HIS A 5 6.38 4.34 -11.61
C HIS A 5 7.04 5.53 -10.91
N ASP A 6 6.72 6.76 -11.31
CA ASP A 6 7.31 7.97 -10.73
C ASP A 6 7.01 8.07 -9.22
N GLY A 7 5.78 7.73 -8.81
CA GLY A 7 5.35 7.78 -7.41
C GLY A 7 6.09 6.82 -6.48
N LEU A 8 6.49 5.63 -6.96
CA LEU A 8 7.17 4.63 -6.15
C LEU A 8 8.64 4.98 -5.94
N TRP A 9 9.31 5.46 -7.00
CA TRP A 9 10.70 5.93 -6.90
C TRP A 9 10.82 7.16 -5.99
N ASP A 10 9.92 8.14 -6.14
CA ASP A 10 9.91 9.34 -5.30
C ASP A 10 9.65 9.00 -3.83
N ALA A 11 8.68 8.13 -3.55
CA ALA A 11 8.41 7.67 -2.19
C ALA A 11 9.60 6.91 -1.59
N ALA A 12 10.24 6.04 -2.37
CA ALA A 12 11.45 5.35 -1.95
C ALA A 12 12.54 6.37 -1.60
N PHE A 13 12.85 7.30 -2.50
CA PHE A 13 13.88 8.30 -2.26
C PHE A 13 13.56 9.17 -1.04
N ALA A 14 12.32 9.64 -0.90
CA ALA A 14 11.89 10.50 0.22
C ALA A 14 12.00 9.82 1.59
N THR A 15 11.83 8.50 1.65
CA THR A 15 11.83 7.71 2.89
C THR A 15 13.15 6.98 3.17
N ARG A 16 14.17 7.12 2.31
CA ARG A 16 15.43 6.35 2.39
C ARG A 16 16.20 6.46 3.72
N HIS A 17 15.90 7.47 4.53
CA HIS A 17 16.55 7.74 5.82
C HIS A 17 15.72 7.30 7.03
N ASP A 18 14.53 6.77 6.82
CA ASP A 18 13.57 6.45 7.87
C ASP A 18 12.88 5.11 7.54
N LEU A 19 13.26 4.07 8.28
CA LEU A 19 12.76 2.70 8.05
C LEU A 19 11.25 2.60 8.26
N LEU A 20 10.72 3.22 9.32
CA LEU A 20 9.28 3.20 9.58
C LEU A 20 8.53 3.95 8.48
N ALA A 21 9.05 5.09 8.02
CA ALA A 21 8.46 5.80 6.88
C ALA A 21 8.47 4.95 5.60
N ARG A 22 9.58 4.26 5.33
CA ARG A 22 9.72 3.39 4.17
C ARG A 22 8.69 2.27 4.19
N LEU A 23 8.56 1.58 5.33
CA LEU A 23 7.59 0.50 5.52
C LEU A 23 6.15 1.01 5.41
N ALA A 24 5.83 2.15 6.04
CA ALA A 24 4.49 2.71 6.00
C ALA A 24 4.06 3.12 4.59
N VAL A 25 4.95 3.73 3.80
CA VAL A 25 4.56 4.31 2.50
C VAL A 25 4.69 3.32 1.35
N VAL A 26 5.77 2.53 1.30
CA VAL A 26 6.02 1.68 0.13
C VAL A 26 5.18 0.40 0.21
N PRO A 27 5.45 -0.56 1.11
CA PRO A 27 4.66 -1.79 1.14
C PRO A 27 3.25 -1.60 1.69
N MET A 28 3.05 -0.72 2.68
CA MET A 28 1.75 -0.64 3.34
C MET A 28 0.76 0.37 2.71
N VAL A 29 1.20 1.23 1.79
CA VAL A 29 0.32 2.18 1.07
C VAL A 29 0.39 1.98 -0.44
N LEU A 30 1.58 2.05 -1.05
CA LEU A 30 1.72 1.98 -2.50
C LEU A 30 1.46 0.56 -3.03
N GLU A 31 2.08 -0.45 -2.46
CA GLU A 31 1.89 -1.86 -2.84
C GLU A 31 0.51 -2.37 -2.39
N ALA A 32 0.06 -1.97 -1.20
CA ALA A 32 -1.30 -2.23 -0.72
C ALA A 32 -2.39 -1.64 -1.63
N ARG A 33 -2.07 -0.67 -2.49
CA ARG A 33 -2.99 -0.20 -3.53
C ARG A 33 -3.24 -1.27 -4.59
N GLY A 34 -2.21 -2.03 -4.97
CA GLY A 34 -2.30 -3.16 -5.89
C GLY A 34 -3.35 -4.18 -5.46
N LEU A 35 -3.48 -4.40 -4.14
CA LEU A 35 -4.50 -5.31 -3.59
C LEU A 35 -5.95 -4.87 -3.89
N ASP A 36 -6.18 -3.56 -4.04
CA ASP A 36 -7.51 -3.01 -4.31
C ASP A 36 -7.80 -2.95 -5.81
N VAL A 37 -6.79 -2.60 -6.62
CA VAL A 37 -6.99 -2.23 -8.03
C VAL A 37 -6.75 -3.38 -9.00
N THR A 38 -5.86 -4.32 -8.66
CA THR A 38 -5.47 -5.38 -9.59
C THR A 38 -6.60 -6.36 -9.88
N PRO A 39 -7.39 -6.84 -8.89
CA PRO A 39 -8.50 -7.75 -9.17
C PRO A 39 -9.52 -7.21 -10.20
N PRO A 40 -10.08 -5.98 -10.07
CA PRO A 40 -10.98 -5.46 -11.09
C PRO A 40 -10.29 -5.13 -12.42
N MET A 41 -8.96 -4.96 -12.46
CA MET A 41 -8.22 -4.83 -13.72
C MET A 41 -8.09 -6.18 -14.44
N ILE A 42 -7.78 -7.26 -13.72
CA ILE A 42 -7.78 -8.63 -14.23
C ILE A 42 -9.15 -8.97 -14.84
N ASP A 43 -10.25 -8.71 -14.11
CA ASP A 43 -11.61 -8.96 -14.60
C ASP A 43 -11.90 -8.24 -15.92
N LYS A 44 -11.41 -7.01 -16.08
CA LYS A 44 -11.59 -6.22 -17.31
C LYS A 44 -10.81 -6.80 -18.48
N LEU A 45 -9.57 -7.24 -18.26
CA LEU A 45 -8.73 -7.85 -19.29
C LEU A 45 -9.33 -9.17 -19.79
N VAL A 46 -9.78 -10.02 -18.85
CA VAL A 46 -10.48 -11.28 -19.20
C VAL A 46 -11.72 -11.00 -20.04
N ARG A 47 -12.55 -10.02 -19.65
CA ARG A 47 -13.75 -9.63 -20.43
C ARG A 47 -13.42 -9.05 -21.81
N ALA A 48 -12.24 -8.47 -21.96
CA ALA A 48 -11.74 -7.95 -23.24
C ALA A 48 -11.06 -9.03 -24.11
N GLY A 49 -10.93 -10.27 -23.59
CA GLY A 49 -10.27 -11.37 -24.28
C GLY A 49 -8.73 -11.35 -24.20
N ASP A 50 -8.15 -10.50 -23.35
CA ASP A 50 -6.71 -10.44 -23.11
C ASP A 50 -6.31 -11.28 -21.89
N GLU A 51 -6.38 -12.60 -22.05
CA GLU A 51 -6.06 -13.57 -20.99
C GLU A 51 -4.56 -13.53 -20.62
N ALA A 52 -3.69 -13.26 -21.59
CA ALA A 52 -2.25 -13.22 -21.36
C ALA A 52 -1.85 -12.08 -20.39
N SER A 53 -2.39 -10.87 -20.58
CA SER A 53 -2.15 -9.77 -19.65
C SER A 53 -2.79 -10.01 -18.29
N ALA A 54 -3.97 -10.65 -18.26
CA ALA A 54 -4.66 -11.01 -17.03
C ALA A 54 -3.85 -12.00 -16.17
N GLU A 55 -3.24 -13.01 -16.80
CA GLU A 55 -2.38 -13.99 -16.13
C GLU A 55 -1.14 -13.32 -15.51
N ILE A 56 -0.48 -12.42 -16.25
CA ILE A 56 0.69 -11.66 -15.76
C ILE A 56 0.31 -10.80 -14.55
N LEU A 57 -0.83 -10.09 -14.60
CA LEU A 57 -1.31 -9.32 -13.45
C LEU A 57 -1.69 -10.21 -12.26
N GLY A 58 -2.12 -11.45 -12.51
CA GLY A 58 -2.38 -12.44 -11.46
C GLY A 58 -1.12 -12.80 -10.68
N ILE A 59 0.01 -13.00 -11.37
CA ILE A 59 1.31 -13.25 -10.73
C ILE A 59 1.73 -12.04 -9.88
N ILE A 60 1.68 -10.84 -10.47
CA ILE A 60 2.02 -9.59 -9.77
C ILE A 60 1.15 -9.41 -8.53
N TYR A 61 -0.15 -9.71 -8.62
CA TYR A 61 -1.07 -9.59 -7.48
C TYR A 61 -0.68 -10.50 -6.30
N GLU A 62 -0.18 -11.71 -6.55
CA GLU A 62 0.32 -12.58 -5.48
C GLU A 62 1.60 -12.02 -4.85
N ASP A 63 2.53 -11.50 -5.66
CA ASP A 63 3.76 -10.85 -5.14
C ASP A 63 3.42 -9.63 -4.25
N GLU A 64 2.45 -8.81 -4.65
CA GLU A 64 2.02 -7.64 -3.86
C GLU A 64 1.46 -8.04 -2.49
N LYS A 65 0.78 -9.19 -2.36
CA LYS A 65 0.32 -9.67 -1.04
C LYS A 65 1.50 -9.96 -0.12
N ASP A 66 2.52 -10.62 -0.65
CA ASP A 66 3.71 -10.99 0.12
C ASP A 66 4.51 -9.76 0.53
N HIS A 67 4.61 -8.75 -0.34
CA HIS A 67 5.27 -7.50 0.01
C HIS A 67 4.52 -6.71 1.08
N VAL A 68 3.19 -6.55 0.94
CA VAL A 68 2.34 -5.91 1.97
C VAL A 68 2.45 -6.66 3.30
N ALA A 69 2.49 -7.99 3.25
CA ALA A 69 2.64 -8.82 4.44
C ALA A 69 4.00 -8.66 5.10
N ALA A 70 5.08 -8.60 4.31
CA ALA A 70 6.41 -8.31 4.80
C ALA A 70 6.46 -6.91 5.45
N GLY A 71 5.94 -5.88 4.77
CA GLY A 71 5.87 -4.53 5.28
C GLY A 71 5.14 -4.44 6.62
N SER A 72 3.96 -5.04 6.70
CA SER A 72 3.13 -5.03 7.91
C SER A 72 3.81 -5.72 9.09
N ARG A 73 4.46 -6.88 8.85
CA ARG A 73 5.22 -7.60 9.89
C ARG A 73 6.40 -6.78 10.42
N TRP A 74 7.21 -6.20 9.54
CA TRP A 74 8.37 -5.40 9.94
C TRP A 74 7.95 -4.10 10.62
N PHE A 75 6.89 -3.44 10.14
CA PHE A 75 6.36 -2.25 10.79
C PHE A 75 5.90 -2.56 12.21
N ALA A 76 5.14 -3.64 12.41
CA ALA A 76 4.72 -4.06 13.74
C ALA A 76 5.91 -4.38 14.66
N SER A 77 6.96 -5.01 14.13
CA SER A 77 8.18 -5.29 14.91
C SER A 77 8.90 -4.00 15.34
N GLU A 78 9.03 -3.02 14.45
CA GLU A 78 9.67 -1.73 14.75
C GLU A 78 8.85 -0.92 15.76
N ILE A 79 7.52 -0.89 15.61
CA ILE A 79 6.61 -0.26 16.57
C ILE A 79 6.79 -0.88 17.97
N ALA A 80 6.87 -2.21 18.06
CA ALA A 80 7.07 -2.90 19.33
C ALA A 80 8.46 -2.61 19.95
N ALA A 81 9.52 -2.62 19.12
CA ALA A 81 10.89 -2.34 19.56
C ALA A 81 11.04 -0.91 20.11
N GLN A 82 10.37 0.05 19.47
CA GLN A 82 10.44 1.47 19.81
C GLN A 82 9.34 1.91 20.80
N LYS A 83 8.41 1.02 21.16
CA LYS A 83 7.27 1.26 22.05
C LYS A 83 6.39 2.44 21.61
N LEU A 84 6.10 2.48 20.31
CA LEU A 84 5.29 3.53 19.69
C LEU A 84 3.81 3.14 19.60
N ASP A 85 2.94 4.12 19.37
CA ASP A 85 1.55 3.85 18.97
C ASP A 85 1.51 3.60 17.45
N ALA A 86 1.05 2.41 17.05
CA ALA A 86 1.06 1.98 15.65
C ALA A 86 0.25 2.92 14.75
N THR A 87 -0.96 3.28 15.18
CA THR A 87 -1.92 4.07 14.38
C THR A 87 -1.45 5.50 14.21
N ALA A 88 -1.10 6.17 15.30
CA ALA A 88 -0.60 7.54 15.28
C ALA A 88 0.68 7.66 14.46
N THR A 89 1.62 6.73 14.65
CA THR A 89 2.89 6.70 13.90
C THR A 89 2.62 6.49 12.41
N PHE A 90 1.80 5.49 12.05
CA PHE A 90 1.45 5.23 10.65
C PHE A 90 0.80 6.46 10.00
N HIS A 91 -0.18 7.08 10.68
CA HIS A 91 -0.87 8.27 10.17
C HIS A 91 0.07 9.45 9.97
N GLU A 92 0.98 9.70 10.91
CA GLU A 92 2.00 10.75 10.79
C GLU A 92 2.88 10.52 9.56
N LEU A 93 3.44 9.31 9.44
CA LEU A 93 4.38 8.96 8.38
C LEU A 93 3.71 9.02 7.01
N VAL A 94 2.50 8.46 6.86
CA VAL A 94 1.76 8.50 5.59
C VAL A 94 1.43 9.94 5.22
N ARG A 95 0.91 10.77 6.14
CA ARG A 95 0.61 12.19 5.84
C ARG A 95 1.85 12.98 5.42
N ARG A 96 3.00 12.69 6.06
CA ARG A 96 4.26 13.38 5.80
C ARG A 96 4.85 13.02 4.43
N TYR A 97 4.93 11.72 4.15
CA TYR A 97 5.71 11.20 3.03
C TYR A 97 4.89 10.78 1.82
N PHE A 98 3.67 10.27 1.98
CA PHE A 98 2.82 9.91 0.85
C PHE A 98 2.18 11.15 0.24
N LYS A 99 2.41 11.39 -1.06
CA LYS A 99 1.94 12.60 -1.74
C LYS A 99 0.52 12.50 -2.30
N GLY A 100 0.01 11.31 -2.57
CA GLY A 100 -1.36 11.07 -3.06
C GLY A 100 -2.41 10.93 -1.95
N ASP A 101 -3.60 10.47 -2.36
CA ASP A 101 -4.73 10.16 -1.48
C ASP A 101 -4.95 8.65 -1.40
N LEU A 102 -5.35 8.15 -0.22
CA LEU A 102 -5.86 6.79 -0.09
C LEU A 102 -7.33 6.77 -0.54
N LYS A 103 -7.64 5.95 -1.53
CA LYS A 103 -8.97 5.95 -2.16
C LYS A 103 -9.66 4.60 -2.02
N ARG A 104 -10.87 4.63 -1.48
CA ARG A 104 -11.82 3.52 -1.52
C ARG A 104 -12.19 3.15 -2.98
N PRO A 105 -12.67 1.93 -3.25
CA PRO A 105 -12.83 0.82 -2.30
C PRO A 105 -11.49 0.18 -1.91
N PHE A 106 -11.40 -0.29 -0.66
CA PHE A 106 -10.27 -1.09 -0.19
C PHE A 106 -10.63 -2.58 -0.24
N ASN A 107 -9.63 -3.42 -0.53
CA ASN A 107 -9.77 -4.87 -0.40
C ASN A 107 -9.44 -5.28 1.03
N ASP A 108 -10.39 -5.03 1.94
CA ASP A 108 -10.21 -5.26 3.39
C ASP A 108 -9.80 -6.69 3.71
N ALA A 109 -10.33 -7.67 2.97
CA ALA A 109 -10.00 -9.07 3.14
C ALA A 109 -8.53 -9.36 2.80
N ALA A 110 -8.04 -8.90 1.64
CA ALA A 110 -6.64 -9.10 1.25
C ALA A 110 -5.67 -8.32 2.15
N ARG A 111 -6.00 -7.07 2.50
CA ARG A 111 -5.19 -6.25 3.41
C ARG A 111 -5.10 -6.90 4.80
N THR A 112 -6.22 -7.39 5.34
CA THR A 112 -6.25 -8.08 6.63
C THR A 112 -5.46 -9.38 6.58
N ALA A 113 -5.56 -10.17 5.50
CA ALA A 113 -4.76 -11.38 5.30
C ALA A 113 -3.25 -11.08 5.27
N ALA A 114 -2.87 -9.92 4.74
CA ALA A 114 -1.49 -9.41 4.77
C ALA A 114 -1.12 -8.73 6.11
N GLY A 115 -2.00 -8.72 7.12
CA GLY A 115 -1.72 -8.13 8.44
C GLY A 115 -1.88 -6.60 8.51
N LEU A 116 -2.44 -5.97 7.48
CA LEU A 116 -2.75 -4.54 7.45
C LEU A 116 -4.19 -4.30 7.92
N SER A 117 -4.35 -3.84 9.16
CA SER A 117 -5.66 -3.61 9.78
C SER A 117 -6.33 -2.32 9.27
N ALA A 118 -7.67 -2.33 9.21
CA ALA A 118 -8.47 -1.21 8.71
C ALA A 118 -8.20 0.11 9.46
N GLY A 119 -7.96 0.06 10.78
CA GLY A 119 -7.68 1.25 11.59
C GLY A 119 -6.45 2.05 11.15
N LEU A 120 -5.51 1.41 10.45
CA LEU A 120 -4.32 2.09 9.92
C LEU A 120 -4.62 2.93 8.68
N TYR A 121 -5.47 2.46 7.76
CA TYR A 121 -5.67 3.10 6.46
C TYR A 121 -7.05 3.77 6.26
N GLU A 122 -8.12 3.24 6.84
CA GLU A 122 -9.48 3.77 6.65
C GLU A 122 -9.59 5.26 7.05
N PRO A 123 -9.10 5.69 8.23
CA PRO A 123 -9.20 7.10 8.65
C PRO A 123 -8.44 8.07 7.73
N LEU A 124 -7.44 7.58 6.98
CA LEU A 124 -6.65 8.39 6.06
C LEU A 124 -7.38 8.65 4.73
N ALA A 125 -8.42 7.89 4.41
CA ALA A 125 -9.24 8.10 3.22
C ALA A 125 -10.18 9.31 3.34
N ASP A 126 -10.52 9.71 4.57
CA ASP A 126 -11.48 10.78 4.85
C ASP A 126 -10.83 12.15 5.09
N THR A 127 -9.49 12.23 5.08
CA THR A 127 -8.77 13.47 5.38
C THR A 127 -8.17 14.06 4.09
N PRO A 128 -8.78 15.07 3.45
CA PRO A 128 -8.09 15.87 2.45
C PRO A 128 -6.88 16.55 3.12
N LYS A 129 -5.75 16.63 2.42
CA LYS A 129 -4.60 17.37 2.95
C LYS A 129 -4.98 18.83 3.19
N SER A 130 -4.60 19.35 4.35
CA SER A 130 -4.54 20.80 4.57
C SER A 130 -3.65 21.40 3.48
N SER A 131 -4.19 22.39 2.77
CA SER A 131 -3.51 23.13 1.69
C SER A 131 -2.24 23.81 2.16
#